data_AF-A0A438ES53-F1
#
_entry.id   AF-A0A438ES53-F1
#
_cell.length_a   1.000
_cell.length_b   1.000
_cell.length_c   1.000
_cell.angle_alpha   90.00
_cell.angle_beta   90.00
_cell.angle_gamma   90.00
#
_symmetry.space_group_name_H-M   'P 1'
#
loop_
_entity.id
_entity.type
_entity.pdbx_description
1 polymer ?
#
loop_
_entity_poly.entity_id
_entity_poly.type
_entity_poly.pdbx_seq_one_letter_code
_entity_poly.pdbx_strand_id
1 'polypeptide(L)'
;MTMNRAPSIIVDCCIPWSHLRCAINFFDTMESEMIPEIGQYYLSMLPFEIHLQEFKFEECPEVKKCYPHGFHGVDRKGRPLYIERTGLVDLNALLQLTTIERFVKYHVSEQEKTLKLRFPACSVAAKRHIASSTSIIDVKGVGVSNFSRPARHLFMEIQKIDSNYYPETLNRLFIVNAGSGFRALWKAIKAFLDARTIAKIEVLGSNYQSNLVEFIDPSNLPSFLCGNCTCSGYGGCLFSDKGPWNDPEIIEMLQAAVENEDENNDEEDGDEASEEMGKKQIRDFYNADVEQYSEQNYMDKSVLDNIKELETALHDTKRKIQALEMALEDTKMVLQGLAKNVKGLRI
;
A
#
# COMPACT_ATOMS: atom_id res chain seq x y z
N MET A 1 27.95 25.37 -34.59
CA MET A 1 26.95 24.29 -34.42
C MET A 1 26.70 24.12 -32.93
N THR A 2 25.74 24.87 -32.42
CA THR A 2 25.29 24.84 -31.03
C THR A 2 24.42 23.61 -30.83
N MET A 3 24.90 22.65 -30.03
CA MET A 3 24.07 21.56 -29.51
C MET A 3 23.07 22.14 -28.52
N ASN A 4 21.80 22.21 -28.90
CA ASN A 4 20.69 22.41 -27.97
C ASN A 4 20.70 21.26 -26.96
N ARG A 5 21.19 21.52 -25.73
CA ARG A 5 20.87 20.70 -24.56
C ARG A 5 19.41 21.00 -24.21
N ALA A 6 18.53 20.01 -24.40
CA ALA A 6 17.23 20.04 -23.76
C ALA A 6 17.43 20.06 -22.24
N PRO A 7 16.74 20.93 -21.48
CA PRO A 7 16.79 20.90 -20.03
C PRO A 7 16.25 19.53 -19.56
N SER A 8 17.05 18.87 -18.72
CA SER A 8 16.69 17.60 -18.09
C SER A 8 15.76 17.90 -16.92
N ILE A 9 14.47 17.62 -17.09
CA ILE A 9 13.33 18.06 -16.23
C ILE A 9 13.35 17.50 -14.79
N ILE A 10 14.31 16.66 -14.39
CA ILE A 10 14.22 15.85 -13.15
C ILE A 10 15.39 16.09 -12.17
N VAL A 11 16.43 16.84 -12.55
CA VAL A 11 17.66 16.93 -11.73
C VAL A 11 17.47 17.76 -10.45
N ASP A 12 16.40 18.56 -10.36
CA ASP A 12 16.19 19.50 -9.25
C ASP A 12 15.32 18.94 -8.10
N CYS A 13 14.84 17.69 -8.17
CA CYS A 13 13.89 17.14 -7.17
C CYS A 13 14.42 16.00 -6.30
N CYS A 14 15.59 15.41 -6.60
CA CYS A 14 16.12 14.28 -5.83
C CYS A 14 17.66 14.39 -5.69
N ILE A 15 18.18 14.26 -4.47
CA ILE A 15 19.63 14.23 -4.21
C ILE A 15 20.20 12.82 -4.50
N PRO A 16 21.40 12.69 -5.10
CA PRO A 16 22.04 11.39 -5.33
C PRO A 16 22.28 10.59 -4.03
N TRP A 17 21.93 9.31 -4.04
CA TRP A 17 22.04 8.39 -2.90
C TRP A 17 23.44 8.26 -2.28
N SER A 18 24.49 8.68 -3.00
CA SER A 18 25.87 8.71 -2.49
C SER A 18 26.05 9.50 -1.19
N HIS A 19 25.13 10.40 -0.83
CA HIS A 19 25.16 11.14 0.43
C HIS A 19 24.48 10.42 1.62
N LEU A 20 23.66 9.39 1.40
CA LEU A 20 22.87 8.68 2.43
C LEU A 20 23.54 7.38 2.96
N ARG A 21 24.70 7.01 2.39
CA ARG A 21 25.30 5.68 2.53
C ARG A 21 25.88 5.33 3.91
N CYS A 22 26.03 6.30 4.82
CA CYS A 22 26.63 6.06 6.14
C CYS A 22 25.67 5.44 7.17
N ALA A 23 24.35 5.61 7.05
CA ALA A 23 23.41 5.20 8.09
C ALA A 23 23.04 3.69 8.07
N ILE A 24 23.09 3.05 6.89
CA ILE A 24 22.58 1.67 6.69
C ILE A 24 23.46 0.60 7.34
N ASN A 25 24.79 0.79 7.42
CA ASN A 25 25.72 -0.23 7.92
C ASN A 25 25.75 -0.36 9.46
N PHE A 26 25.08 0.52 10.21
CA PHE A 26 25.11 0.53 11.68
C PHE A 26 24.12 -0.46 12.32
N PHE A 27 23.11 -0.94 11.58
CA PHE A 27 21.93 -1.61 12.15
C PHE A 27 21.84 -3.13 11.95
N ASP A 28 22.75 -3.77 11.20
CA ASP A 28 22.80 -5.25 11.11
C ASP A 28 23.11 -5.92 12.47
N THR A 29 23.33 -5.13 13.53
CA THR A 29 23.73 -5.56 14.89
C THR A 29 22.74 -5.26 16.02
N MET A 30 21.57 -4.65 15.78
CA MET A 30 20.67 -4.21 16.87
C MET A 30 19.46 -5.13 17.10
N GLU A 31 19.29 -5.57 18.36
CA GLU A 31 18.22 -6.44 18.84
C GLU A 31 16.87 -5.71 19.01
N SER A 32 15.82 -6.53 19.15
CA SER A 32 14.37 -6.27 19.07
C SER A 32 13.74 -5.22 20.02
N GLU A 33 14.48 -4.40 20.77
CA GLU A 33 13.91 -3.56 21.85
C GLU A 33 13.73 -2.06 21.50
N MET A 34 13.95 -1.65 20.26
CA MET A 34 14.15 -0.23 19.91
C MET A 34 13.15 0.29 18.86
N ILE A 35 11.84 0.30 19.20
CA ILE A 35 10.79 0.92 18.37
C ILE A 35 10.95 2.46 18.28
N PRO A 36 11.29 3.18 19.37
CA PRO A 36 11.54 4.63 19.29
C PRO A 36 12.70 5.02 18.38
N GLU A 37 13.82 4.29 18.41
CA GLU A 37 15.00 4.62 17.59
C GLU A 37 14.81 4.29 16.10
N ILE A 38 13.88 3.40 15.75
CA ILE A 38 13.49 3.18 14.35
C ILE A 38 12.80 4.42 13.79
N GLY A 39 11.93 5.09 14.57
CA GLY A 39 11.32 6.37 14.18
C GLY A 39 12.38 7.42 13.87
N GLN A 40 13.33 7.59 14.80
CA GLN A 40 14.46 8.53 14.69
C GLN A 40 15.38 8.24 13.48
N TYR A 41 15.56 6.96 13.11
CA TYR A 41 16.30 6.59 11.89
C TYR A 41 15.63 7.12 10.61
N TYR A 42 14.31 6.92 10.45
CA TYR A 42 13.60 7.43 9.26
C TYR A 42 13.65 8.94 9.18
N LEU A 43 13.66 9.63 10.32
CA LEU A 43 13.78 11.08 10.43
C LEU A 43 15.20 11.54 10.06
N SER A 44 16.25 10.83 10.49
CA SER A 44 17.65 11.12 10.12
C SER A 44 18.01 10.83 8.65
N MET A 45 17.25 9.94 7.98
CA MET A 45 17.41 9.59 6.57
C MET A 45 16.75 10.61 5.61
N LEU A 46 16.40 11.80 6.11
CA LEU A 46 15.75 12.88 5.34
C LEU A 46 16.69 14.02 4.96
N PRO A 47 17.73 13.82 4.12
CA PRO A 47 18.23 14.91 3.32
C PRO A 47 17.31 15.05 2.11
N PHE A 48 16.32 15.95 2.22
CA PHE A 48 15.86 16.88 1.17
C PHE A 48 14.33 17.07 1.15
N GLU A 49 13.96 18.35 1.12
CA GLU A 49 12.62 18.86 0.82
C GLU A 49 12.19 18.42 -0.57
N ILE A 50 11.06 17.75 -0.65
CA ILE A 50 10.34 17.72 -1.92
C ILE A 50 9.15 18.64 -1.72
N HIS A 51 8.96 19.57 -2.65
CA HIS A 51 7.70 20.28 -2.93
C HIS A 51 6.56 19.28 -3.31
N LEU A 52 6.46 18.12 -2.64
CA LEU A 52 5.37 17.17 -2.74
C LEU A 52 4.09 17.73 -2.14
N GLN A 53 4.20 18.69 -1.21
CA GLN A 53 3.02 19.36 -0.64
C GLN A 53 2.13 20.01 -1.70
N GLU A 54 2.65 20.33 -2.91
CA GLU A 54 1.87 20.92 -3.99
C GLU A 54 1.43 19.94 -5.09
N PHE A 55 2.01 18.73 -5.17
CA PHE A 55 1.71 17.82 -6.28
C PHE A 55 0.48 16.96 -5.99
N LYS A 56 -0.66 17.36 -6.58
CA LYS A 56 -1.90 16.57 -6.58
C LYS A 56 -2.05 15.76 -7.87
N PHE A 57 -2.25 14.45 -7.71
CA PHE A 57 -2.51 13.51 -8.81
C PHE A 57 -3.99 13.11 -8.84
N GLU A 58 -4.86 14.10 -9.09
CA GLU A 58 -6.32 13.97 -9.01
C GLU A 58 -6.87 12.89 -9.96
N GLU A 59 -6.18 12.63 -11.08
CA GLU A 59 -6.55 11.60 -12.04
C GLU A 59 -6.22 10.15 -11.59
N CYS A 60 -5.61 9.95 -10.41
CA CYS A 60 -5.18 8.64 -9.91
C CYS A 60 -6.27 7.55 -9.98
N PRO A 61 -7.53 7.79 -9.56
CA PRO A 61 -8.57 6.76 -9.63
C PRO A 61 -8.86 6.27 -11.06
N GLU A 62 -8.81 7.15 -12.06
CA GLU A 62 -9.00 6.79 -13.46
C GLU A 62 -7.75 6.13 -14.04
N VAL A 63 -6.56 6.62 -13.68
CA VAL A 63 -5.27 6.03 -14.06
C VAL A 63 -5.17 4.57 -13.59
N LYS A 64 -5.61 4.25 -12.36
CA LYS A 64 -5.59 2.88 -11.84
C LYS A 64 -6.50 1.92 -12.61
N LYS A 65 -7.49 2.40 -13.37
CA LYS A 65 -8.33 1.56 -14.24
C LYS A 65 -7.61 1.10 -15.49
N CYS A 66 -6.77 1.95 -16.09
CA CYS A 66 -6.00 1.63 -17.29
C CYS A 66 -4.55 1.18 -17.00
N TYR A 67 -4.05 1.45 -15.80
CA TYR A 67 -2.75 0.99 -15.31
C TYR A 67 -2.93 0.43 -13.90
N PRO A 68 -3.38 -0.83 -13.72
CA PRO A 68 -3.70 -1.35 -12.39
C PRO A 68 -2.44 -1.61 -11.56
N HIS A 69 -2.25 -0.80 -10.52
CA HIS A 69 -1.12 -0.89 -9.59
C HIS A 69 -1.49 -0.38 -8.19
N GLY A 70 -0.70 -0.75 -7.19
CA GLY A 70 -0.81 -0.21 -5.83
C GLY A 70 -0.19 -1.12 -4.76
N PHE A 71 -0.09 -0.59 -3.54
CA PHE A 71 0.29 -1.38 -2.38
C PHE A 71 -0.91 -2.15 -1.80
N HIS A 72 -0.65 -3.35 -1.29
CA HIS A 72 -1.68 -4.20 -0.70
C HIS A 72 -1.08 -5.26 0.24
N GLY A 73 -1.24 -5.05 1.54
CA GLY A 73 -0.77 -5.96 2.59
C GLY A 73 0.75 -5.94 2.76
N VAL A 74 1.24 -6.98 3.41
CA VAL A 74 2.67 -7.17 3.70
C VAL A 74 3.12 -8.60 3.40
N ASP A 75 4.42 -8.78 3.17
CA ASP A 75 5.05 -10.10 3.15
C ASP A 75 5.09 -10.72 4.56
N ARG A 76 5.49 -11.99 4.68
CA ARG A 76 5.58 -12.71 5.97
C ARG A 76 6.59 -12.10 6.95
N LYS A 77 7.45 -11.21 6.49
CA LYS A 77 8.39 -10.46 7.33
C LYS A 77 7.87 -9.05 7.62
N GLY A 78 6.69 -8.66 7.16
CA GLY A 78 6.12 -7.33 7.39
C GLY A 78 6.57 -6.26 6.41
N ARG A 79 7.22 -6.61 5.28
CA ARG A 79 7.56 -5.61 4.25
C ARG A 79 6.32 -5.25 3.44
N PRO A 80 6.11 -3.97 3.07
CA PRO A 80 4.97 -3.58 2.24
C PRO A 80 5.01 -4.32 0.89
N LEU A 81 3.83 -4.78 0.46
CA LEU A 81 3.67 -5.52 -0.79
C LEU A 81 3.15 -4.60 -1.90
N TYR A 82 3.98 -4.33 -2.90
CA TYR A 82 3.59 -3.60 -4.11
C TYR A 82 3.14 -4.56 -5.21
N ILE A 83 2.06 -4.24 -5.90
CA ILE A 83 1.50 -5.08 -6.97
C ILE A 83 1.23 -4.22 -8.21
N GLU A 84 1.72 -4.67 -9.35
CA GLU A 84 1.44 -4.08 -10.67
C GLU A 84 0.95 -5.15 -11.64
N ARG A 85 -0.08 -4.85 -12.42
CA ARG A 85 -0.60 -5.75 -13.47
C ARG A 85 -0.27 -5.21 -14.85
N THR A 86 1.02 -5.19 -15.19
CA THR A 86 1.55 -4.67 -16.46
C THR A 86 0.85 -5.28 -17.69
N GLY A 87 0.46 -6.55 -17.60
CA GLY A 87 -0.25 -7.22 -18.69
C GLY A 87 -1.64 -6.68 -19.00
N LEU A 88 -2.22 -5.85 -18.11
CA LEU A 88 -3.49 -5.17 -18.29
C LEU A 88 -3.34 -3.67 -18.59
N VAL A 89 -2.10 -3.17 -18.75
CA VAL A 89 -1.88 -1.75 -18.99
C VAL A 89 -2.35 -1.35 -20.39
N ASP A 90 -3.29 -0.41 -20.44
CA ASP A 90 -3.67 0.32 -21.65
C ASP A 90 -2.95 1.69 -21.65
N LEU A 91 -1.79 1.71 -22.30
CA LEU A 91 -0.98 2.92 -22.38
C LEU A 91 -1.64 4.02 -23.21
N ASN A 92 -2.49 3.67 -24.19
CA ASN A 92 -3.18 4.69 -24.97
C ASN A 92 -4.19 5.42 -24.10
N ALA A 93 -4.98 4.67 -23.31
CA ALA A 93 -5.90 5.27 -22.34
C ALA A 93 -5.14 6.08 -21.28
N LEU A 94 -4.01 5.58 -20.76
CA LEU A 94 -3.18 6.32 -19.82
C LEU A 94 -2.75 7.70 -20.38
N LEU A 95 -2.24 7.72 -21.60
CA LEU A 95 -1.74 8.95 -22.24
C LEU A 95 -2.85 9.94 -22.66
N GLN A 96 -4.13 9.53 -22.60
CA GLN A 96 -5.26 10.45 -22.72
C GLN A 96 -5.68 11.05 -21.38
N LEU A 97 -5.41 10.36 -20.27
CA LEU A 97 -5.75 10.81 -18.92
C LEU A 97 -4.65 11.68 -18.29
N THR A 98 -3.39 11.35 -18.55
CA THR A 98 -2.23 12.01 -17.94
C THR A 98 -1.03 12.05 -18.87
N THR A 99 0.04 12.72 -18.42
CA THR A 99 1.33 12.76 -19.13
C THR A 99 2.34 11.84 -18.46
N ILE A 100 3.36 11.40 -19.21
CA ILE A 100 4.49 10.65 -18.65
C ILE A 100 5.12 11.42 -17.49
N GLU A 101 5.29 12.73 -17.62
CA GLU A 101 5.90 13.56 -16.58
C GLU A 101 5.07 13.56 -15.29
N ARG A 102 3.75 13.74 -15.38
CA ARG A 102 2.87 13.69 -14.21
C ARG A 102 2.86 12.30 -13.58
N PHE A 103 2.82 11.24 -14.38
CA PHE A 103 2.88 9.87 -13.86
C PHE A 103 4.20 9.58 -13.17
N VAL A 104 5.32 10.09 -13.68
CA VAL A 104 6.64 9.99 -13.04
C VAL A 104 6.69 10.75 -11.73
N LYS A 105 6.12 11.98 -11.66
CA LYS A 105 6.00 12.72 -10.39
C LYS A 105 5.13 11.98 -9.37
N TYR A 106 4.06 11.33 -9.83
CA TYR A 106 3.24 10.46 -9.00
C TYR A 106 4.00 9.23 -8.50
N HIS A 107 4.82 8.59 -9.33
CA HIS A 107 5.70 7.50 -8.90
C HIS A 107 6.67 7.95 -7.80
N VAL A 108 7.28 9.12 -7.95
CA VAL A 108 8.14 9.73 -6.91
C VAL A 108 7.35 9.97 -5.63
N SER A 109 6.14 10.54 -5.71
CA SER A 109 5.24 10.70 -4.56
C SER A 109 4.97 9.38 -3.83
N GLU A 110 4.68 8.30 -4.55
CA GLU A 110 4.45 6.97 -3.95
C GLU A 110 5.71 6.39 -3.29
N GLN A 111 6.90 6.65 -3.85
CA GLN A 111 8.17 6.25 -3.24
C GLN A 111 8.43 7.00 -1.93
N GLU A 112 8.16 8.30 -1.92
CA GLU A 112 8.30 9.15 -0.73
C GLU A 112 7.29 8.77 0.35
N LYS A 113 6.04 8.52 -0.02
CA LYS A 113 5.03 7.95 0.89
C LYS A 113 5.46 6.60 1.46
N THR A 114 6.14 5.80 0.65
CA THR A 114 6.67 4.51 1.11
C THR A 114 7.77 4.69 2.16
N LEU A 115 8.72 5.59 1.93
CA LEU A 115 9.80 5.88 2.87
C LEU A 115 9.30 6.53 4.16
N LYS A 116 8.37 7.50 4.05
CA LYS A 116 7.96 8.36 5.16
C LYS A 116 6.80 7.81 5.98
N LEU A 117 5.98 6.94 5.41
CA LEU A 117 4.82 6.37 6.12
C LEU A 117 4.81 4.85 6.11
N ARG A 118 4.90 4.22 4.92
CA ARG A 118 4.71 2.75 4.84
C ARG A 118 5.80 1.98 5.58
N PHE A 119 7.06 2.39 5.42
CA PHE A 119 8.20 1.77 6.08
C PHE A 119 8.19 1.95 7.62
N PRO A 120 7.99 3.16 8.18
CA PRO A 120 7.78 3.33 9.61
C PRO A 120 6.61 2.50 10.15
N ALA A 121 5.44 2.57 9.52
CA ALA A 121 4.25 1.84 9.97
C ALA A 121 4.46 0.32 9.94
N CYS A 122 5.08 -0.19 8.87
CA CYS A 122 5.45 -1.60 8.79
C CYS A 122 6.48 -1.98 9.86
N SER A 123 7.40 -1.07 10.22
CA SER A 123 8.41 -1.34 11.24
C SER A 123 7.80 -1.46 12.63
N VAL A 124 6.87 -0.56 12.97
CA VAL A 124 6.08 -0.63 14.21
C VAL A 124 5.30 -1.94 14.26
N ALA A 125 4.54 -2.25 13.22
CA ALA A 125 3.73 -3.48 13.16
C ALA A 125 4.56 -4.76 13.25
N ALA A 126 5.71 -4.80 12.58
CA ALA A 126 6.59 -5.96 12.53
C ALA A 126 7.57 -6.03 13.72
N LYS A 127 7.63 -4.98 14.57
CA LYS A 127 8.59 -4.83 15.68
C LYS A 127 10.04 -5.02 15.23
N ARG A 128 10.37 -4.52 14.04
CA ARG A 128 11.70 -4.61 13.44
C ARG A 128 11.85 -3.56 12.34
N HIS A 129 13.07 -3.18 12.01
CA HIS A 129 13.31 -2.21 10.95
C HIS A 129 12.91 -2.74 9.53
N ILE A 130 12.15 -1.93 8.77
CA ILE A 130 11.63 -2.22 7.43
C ILE A 130 12.05 -1.13 6.43
N ALA A 131 13.23 -1.24 5.82
CA ALA A 131 13.66 -0.29 4.77
C ALA A 131 13.51 -0.86 3.34
N SER A 132 12.68 -1.89 3.14
CA SER A 132 12.51 -2.50 1.83
C SER A 132 11.12 -3.08 1.58
N SER A 133 10.72 -3.13 0.31
CA SER A 133 9.44 -3.66 -0.16
C SER A 133 9.59 -4.98 -0.93
N THR A 134 8.51 -5.77 -0.93
CA THR A 134 8.38 -6.94 -1.80
C THR A 134 7.40 -6.58 -2.92
N SER A 135 7.75 -6.86 -4.17
CA SER A 135 6.94 -6.46 -5.34
C SER A 135 6.48 -7.66 -6.16
N ILE A 136 5.29 -7.58 -6.74
CA ILE A 136 4.74 -8.54 -7.70
C ILE A 136 4.35 -7.81 -8.98
N ILE A 137 4.91 -8.23 -10.10
CA ILE A 137 4.53 -7.77 -11.44
C ILE A 137 3.85 -8.91 -12.19
N ASP A 138 2.54 -8.80 -12.40
CA ASP A 138 1.74 -9.72 -13.20
C ASP A 138 1.83 -9.37 -14.69
N VAL A 139 2.59 -10.17 -15.44
CA VAL A 139 2.83 -9.95 -16.87
C VAL A 139 1.90 -10.77 -17.76
N LYS A 140 0.80 -11.30 -17.21
CA LYS A 140 -0.21 -12.02 -18.00
C LYS A 140 -0.84 -11.09 -19.04
N GLY A 141 -0.57 -11.35 -20.32
CA GLY A 141 -1.10 -10.53 -21.42
C GLY A 141 -0.11 -9.50 -21.96
N VAL A 142 1.11 -9.40 -21.39
CA VAL A 142 2.16 -8.56 -21.97
C VAL A 142 2.47 -8.99 -23.41
N GLY A 143 2.32 -8.05 -24.33
CA GLY A 143 2.47 -8.24 -25.77
C GLY A 143 3.22 -7.09 -26.45
N VAL A 144 3.10 -6.99 -27.78
CA VAL A 144 3.89 -6.02 -28.58
C VAL A 144 3.59 -4.56 -28.24
N SER A 145 2.34 -4.25 -27.86
CA SER A 145 1.91 -2.91 -27.44
C SER A 145 2.68 -2.39 -26.21
N ASN A 146 3.08 -3.28 -25.31
CA ASN A 146 3.91 -2.96 -24.15
C ASN A 146 5.37 -2.59 -24.52
N PHE A 147 5.75 -2.65 -25.80
CA PHE A 147 7.07 -2.22 -26.32
C PHE A 147 7.01 -0.96 -27.18
N SER A 148 5.89 -0.25 -27.16
CA SER A 148 5.79 1.05 -27.82
C SER A 148 6.87 2.02 -27.31
N ARG A 149 7.27 3.00 -28.13
CA ARG A 149 8.26 4.01 -27.71
C ARG A 149 7.84 4.71 -26.40
N PRO A 150 6.57 5.11 -26.20
CA PRO A 150 6.14 5.70 -24.93
C PRO A 150 6.25 4.73 -23.75
N ALA A 151 5.92 3.44 -23.93
CA ALA A 151 6.04 2.44 -22.86
C ALA A 151 7.50 2.30 -22.39
N ARG A 152 8.40 2.19 -23.36
CA ARG A 152 9.84 2.10 -23.09
C ARG A 152 10.37 3.36 -22.43
N HIS A 153 9.93 4.53 -22.88
CA HIS A 153 10.33 5.80 -22.29
C HIS A 153 9.89 5.90 -20.82
N LEU A 154 8.62 5.61 -20.54
CA LEU A 154 8.10 5.58 -19.17
C LEU A 154 8.89 4.61 -18.27
N PHE A 155 9.12 3.37 -18.73
CA PHE A 155 9.89 2.38 -17.99
C PHE A 155 11.32 2.86 -17.69
N MET A 156 12.00 3.48 -18.67
CA MET A 156 13.38 3.97 -18.49
C MET A 156 13.45 5.13 -17.49
N GLU A 157 12.48 6.05 -17.51
CA GLU A 157 12.45 7.16 -16.55
C GLU A 157 12.21 6.66 -15.11
N ILE A 158 11.24 5.75 -14.92
CA ILE A 158 10.98 5.13 -13.60
C ILE A 158 12.23 4.37 -13.11
N GLN A 159 12.80 3.49 -13.95
CA GLN A 159 13.98 2.71 -13.58
C GLN A 159 15.18 3.60 -13.22
N LYS A 160 15.39 4.68 -13.97
CA LYS A 160 16.46 5.65 -13.71
C LYS A 160 16.26 6.34 -12.36
N ILE A 161 15.03 6.70 -12.01
CA ILE A 161 14.71 7.30 -10.71
C ILE A 161 14.98 6.30 -9.59
N ASP A 162 14.41 5.11 -9.68
CA ASP A 162 14.53 4.07 -8.66
C ASP A 162 15.99 3.68 -8.42
N SER A 163 16.77 3.54 -9.48
CA SER A 163 18.18 3.13 -9.37
C SER A 163 19.09 4.23 -8.80
N ASN A 164 18.79 5.50 -9.01
CA ASN A 164 19.68 6.61 -8.61
C ASN A 164 19.29 7.24 -7.27
N TYR A 165 18.00 7.25 -6.95
CA TYR A 165 17.45 7.98 -5.80
C TYR A 165 16.89 7.05 -4.73
N TYR A 166 16.37 5.89 -5.11
CA TYR A 166 15.81 4.90 -4.20
C TYR A 166 16.52 3.53 -4.22
N PRO A 167 17.86 3.45 -4.35
CA PRO A 167 18.52 2.17 -4.35
C PRO A 167 18.33 1.45 -3.01
N GLU A 168 18.43 0.12 -3.07
CA GLU A 168 18.29 -0.78 -1.92
C GLU A 168 16.89 -0.87 -1.30
N THR A 169 15.91 -0.09 -1.75
CA THR A 169 14.50 -0.17 -1.28
C THR A 169 13.76 -1.42 -1.76
N LEU A 170 14.26 -2.14 -2.77
CA LEU A 170 13.69 -3.42 -3.22
C LEU A 170 14.28 -4.58 -2.40
N ASN A 171 13.46 -5.39 -1.73
CA ASN A 171 13.88 -6.66 -1.14
C ASN A 171 13.84 -7.80 -2.17
N ARG A 172 12.67 -7.97 -2.82
CA ARG A 172 12.43 -9.05 -3.78
C ARG A 172 11.35 -8.61 -4.78
N LEU A 173 11.52 -8.99 -6.04
CA LEU A 173 10.53 -8.76 -7.10
C LEU A 173 10.15 -10.08 -7.78
N PHE A 174 8.89 -10.45 -7.68
CA PHE A 174 8.31 -11.58 -8.41
C PHE A 174 7.69 -11.10 -9.72
N ILE A 175 8.12 -11.67 -10.84
CA ILE A 175 7.45 -11.51 -12.13
C ILE A 175 6.66 -12.79 -12.39
N VAL A 176 5.33 -12.71 -12.38
CA VAL A 176 4.44 -13.88 -12.45
C VAL A 176 3.69 -13.94 -13.77
N ASN A 177 3.20 -15.13 -14.15
CA ASN A 177 2.60 -15.39 -15.46
C ASN A 177 3.56 -15.11 -16.64
N ALA A 178 4.87 -15.26 -16.44
CA ALA A 178 5.87 -15.04 -17.47
C ALA A 178 5.91 -16.19 -18.50
N GLY A 179 5.10 -16.03 -19.56
CA GLY A 179 5.09 -16.90 -20.73
C GLY A 179 6.38 -16.81 -21.57
N SER A 180 6.46 -17.61 -22.64
CA SER A 180 7.63 -17.69 -23.53
C SER A 180 7.97 -16.33 -24.16
N GLY A 181 6.96 -15.55 -24.57
CA GLY A 181 7.15 -14.20 -25.11
C GLY A 181 7.80 -13.23 -24.12
N PHE A 182 7.31 -13.19 -22.87
CA PHE A 182 7.91 -12.36 -21.83
C PHE A 182 9.34 -12.81 -21.49
N ARG A 183 9.61 -14.12 -21.47
CA ARG A 183 10.97 -14.62 -21.19
C ARG A 183 11.99 -14.18 -22.24
N ALA A 184 11.58 -14.03 -23.51
CA ALA A 184 12.43 -13.45 -24.54
C ALA A 184 12.68 -11.96 -24.28
N LEU A 185 11.64 -11.20 -23.97
CA LEU A 185 11.74 -9.79 -23.58
C LEU A 185 12.66 -9.59 -22.39
N TRP A 186 12.52 -10.42 -21.35
CA TRP A 186 13.31 -10.31 -20.13
C TRP A 186 14.81 -10.29 -20.41
N LYS A 187 15.27 -11.03 -21.44
CA LYS A 187 16.68 -10.98 -21.87
C LYS A 187 17.11 -9.58 -22.29
N ALA A 188 16.25 -8.82 -22.95
CA ALA A 188 16.52 -7.44 -23.35
C ALA A 188 16.38 -6.46 -22.16
N ILE A 189 15.37 -6.63 -21.31
CA ILE A 189 15.16 -5.76 -20.13
C ILE A 189 16.34 -5.81 -19.17
N LYS A 190 16.93 -7.00 -18.95
CA LYS A 190 18.10 -7.16 -18.09
C LYS A 190 19.29 -6.28 -18.47
N ALA A 191 19.41 -5.86 -19.73
CA ALA A 191 20.50 -4.97 -20.16
C ALA A 191 20.41 -3.55 -19.55
N PHE A 192 19.24 -3.18 -19.04
CA PHE A 192 18.95 -1.88 -18.43
C PHE A 192 18.88 -1.95 -16.90
N LEU A 193 19.08 -3.13 -16.30
CA LEU A 193 19.02 -3.32 -14.85
C LEU A 193 20.42 -3.60 -14.31
N ASP A 194 20.74 -3.04 -13.15
CA ASP A 194 21.98 -3.33 -12.47
C ASP A 194 21.97 -4.77 -11.89
N ALA A 195 23.16 -5.32 -11.64
CA ALA A 195 23.31 -6.70 -11.20
C ALA A 195 22.64 -6.99 -9.85
N ARG A 196 22.57 -6.00 -8.95
CA ARG A 196 21.96 -6.15 -7.62
C ARG A 196 20.44 -6.24 -7.75
N THR A 197 19.83 -5.43 -8.61
CA THR A 197 18.41 -5.52 -8.92
C THR A 197 18.08 -6.86 -9.58
N ILE A 198 18.87 -7.30 -10.57
CA ILE A 198 18.66 -8.60 -11.23
C ILE A 198 18.70 -9.76 -10.23
N ALA A 199 19.60 -9.72 -9.24
CA ALA A 199 19.72 -10.77 -8.22
C ALA A 199 18.47 -10.92 -7.33
N LYS A 200 17.62 -9.89 -7.25
CA LYS A 200 16.39 -9.86 -6.45
C LYS A 200 15.15 -10.28 -7.23
N ILE A 201 15.27 -10.55 -8.53
CA ILE A 201 14.15 -10.79 -9.44
C ILE A 201 13.96 -12.28 -9.71
N GLU A 202 12.75 -12.75 -9.46
CA GLU A 202 12.31 -14.11 -9.79
C GLU A 202 11.28 -14.10 -10.91
N VAL A 203 11.61 -14.74 -12.04
CA VAL A 203 10.71 -14.82 -13.21
C VAL A 203 10.00 -16.17 -13.24
N LEU A 204 8.76 -16.16 -12.79
CA LEU A 204 7.92 -17.33 -12.57
C LEU A 204 6.90 -17.52 -13.71
N GLY A 205 6.62 -18.78 -14.05
CA GLY A 205 5.61 -19.14 -15.07
C GLY A 205 4.17 -18.95 -14.57
N SER A 206 3.24 -19.77 -15.03
CA SER A 206 1.84 -19.77 -14.55
C SER A 206 1.64 -20.45 -13.19
N ASN A 207 2.57 -21.31 -12.79
CA ASN A 207 2.52 -22.10 -11.55
C ASN A 207 3.37 -21.43 -10.45
N TYR A 208 3.13 -20.14 -10.21
CA TYR A 208 3.92 -19.30 -9.30
C TYR A 208 3.38 -19.32 -7.86
N GLN A 209 2.21 -19.90 -7.62
CA GLN A 209 1.47 -19.78 -6.36
C GLN A 209 2.28 -20.31 -5.18
N SER A 210 2.90 -21.49 -5.32
CA SER A 210 3.75 -22.08 -4.29
C SER A 210 4.93 -21.20 -3.90
N ASN A 211 5.49 -20.46 -4.86
CA ASN A 211 6.59 -19.54 -4.60
C ASN A 211 6.07 -18.31 -3.82
N LEU A 212 4.93 -17.72 -4.21
CA LEU A 212 4.42 -16.55 -3.51
C LEU A 212 4.03 -16.85 -2.06
N VAL A 213 3.36 -17.98 -1.80
CA VAL A 213 2.86 -18.30 -0.45
C VAL A 213 3.96 -18.64 0.56
N GLU A 214 5.16 -18.98 0.07
CA GLU A 214 6.36 -19.13 0.90
C GLU A 214 6.76 -17.79 1.54
N PHE A 215 6.58 -16.69 0.81
CA PHE A 215 7.01 -15.35 1.25
C PHE A 215 5.86 -14.46 1.70
N ILE A 216 4.62 -14.72 1.27
CA ILE A 216 3.47 -13.85 1.50
C ILE A 216 2.32 -14.70 2.04
N ASP A 217 1.65 -14.21 3.09
CA ASP A 217 0.46 -14.90 3.59
C ASP A 217 -0.70 -14.77 2.60
N PRO A 218 -1.45 -15.85 2.28
CA PRO A 218 -2.59 -15.77 1.36
C PRO A 218 -3.66 -14.73 1.73
N SER A 219 -3.78 -14.37 3.01
CA SER A 219 -4.68 -13.30 3.48
C SER A 219 -4.25 -11.88 3.06
N ASN A 220 -2.96 -11.70 2.73
CA ASN A 220 -2.37 -10.48 2.17
C ASN A 220 -2.25 -10.54 0.64
N LEU A 221 -2.71 -11.61 -0.01
CA LEU A 221 -2.73 -11.71 -1.47
C LEU A 221 -4.14 -11.45 -2.03
N PRO A 222 -4.25 -10.68 -3.11
CA PRO A 222 -5.49 -10.58 -3.87
C PRO A 222 -5.91 -11.93 -4.46
N SER A 223 -7.22 -12.14 -4.60
CA SER A 223 -7.79 -13.35 -5.23
C SER A 223 -7.30 -13.61 -6.65
N PHE A 224 -7.02 -12.56 -7.44
CA PHE A 224 -6.46 -12.69 -8.79
C PHE A 224 -4.98 -13.14 -8.80
N LEU A 225 -4.30 -13.15 -7.65
CA LEU A 225 -2.98 -13.75 -7.41
C LEU A 225 -3.07 -15.00 -6.53
N CYS A 226 -4.24 -15.67 -6.55
CA CYS A 226 -4.52 -16.90 -5.80
C CYS A 226 -4.50 -16.75 -4.27
N GLY A 227 -4.70 -15.53 -3.75
CA GLY A 227 -4.98 -15.27 -2.34
C GLY A 227 -6.47 -15.23 -2.01
N ASN A 228 -6.79 -14.68 -0.84
CA ASN A 228 -8.16 -14.65 -0.31
C ASN A 228 -8.75 -13.24 -0.20
N CYS A 229 -7.98 -12.19 -0.54
CA CYS A 229 -8.43 -10.81 -0.40
C CYS A 229 -9.16 -10.30 -1.66
N THR A 230 -10.26 -9.56 -1.47
CA THR A 230 -11.02 -8.94 -2.56
C THR A 230 -11.18 -7.43 -2.42
N CYS A 231 -11.14 -6.89 -1.19
CA CYS A 231 -11.35 -5.45 -0.90
C CYS A 231 -12.57 -4.86 -1.64
N SER A 232 -13.68 -5.59 -1.68
CA SER A 232 -14.85 -5.22 -2.48
C SER A 232 -15.42 -3.83 -2.13
N GLY A 233 -15.33 -3.41 -0.86
CA GLY A 233 -15.75 -2.07 -0.41
C GLY A 233 -14.92 -0.91 -0.96
N TYR A 234 -13.70 -1.16 -1.44
CA TYR A 234 -12.77 -0.15 -1.93
C TYR A 234 -12.59 -0.18 -3.46
N GLY A 235 -13.44 -0.92 -4.19
CA GLY A 235 -13.29 -1.10 -5.63
C GLY A 235 -12.19 -2.10 -6.03
N GLY A 236 -11.63 -2.85 -5.07
CA GLY A 236 -10.64 -3.91 -5.29
C GLY A 236 -9.31 -3.70 -4.57
N CYS A 237 -8.49 -4.75 -4.48
CA CYS A 237 -7.24 -4.74 -3.71
C CYS A 237 -6.25 -3.63 -4.11
N LEU A 238 -6.15 -3.31 -5.40
CA LEU A 238 -5.23 -2.27 -5.92
C LEU A 238 -5.72 -0.83 -5.66
N PHE A 239 -6.99 -0.67 -5.28
CA PHE A 239 -7.58 0.61 -4.91
C PHE A 239 -7.60 0.82 -3.39
N SER A 240 -7.57 -0.27 -2.60
CA SER A 240 -7.70 -0.21 -1.15
C SER A 240 -6.52 0.39 -0.39
N ASP A 241 -5.32 0.37 -0.98
CA ASP A 241 -4.06 0.71 -0.30
C ASP A 241 -3.90 0.03 1.07
N LYS A 242 -4.46 -1.17 1.26
CA LYS A 242 -4.53 -1.88 2.54
C LYS A 242 -3.12 -2.11 3.11
N GLY A 243 -2.87 -1.77 4.38
CA GLY A 243 -1.65 -2.13 5.09
C GLY A 243 -1.55 -1.52 6.48
N PRO A 244 -0.47 -1.79 7.24
CA PRO A 244 -0.26 -1.20 8.57
C PRO A 244 -0.25 0.33 8.60
N TRP A 245 0.07 0.97 7.46
CA TRP A 245 0.06 2.42 7.31
C TRP A 245 -1.33 3.06 7.34
N ASN A 246 -2.40 2.26 7.39
CA ASN A 246 -3.77 2.74 7.60
C ASN A 246 -4.33 2.34 8.97
N ASP A 247 -3.49 1.83 9.87
CA ASP A 247 -3.88 1.49 11.24
C ASP A 247 -3.84 2.76 12.11
N PRO A 248 -4.98 3.21 12.70
CA PRO A 248 -5.02 4.44 13.49
C PRO A 248 -4.06 4.44 14.67
N GLU A 249 -3.89 3.31 15.36
CA GLU A 249 -2.99 3.23 16.52
C GLU A 249 -1.53 3.41 16.08
N ILE A 250 -1.16 2.84 14.93
CA ILE A 250 0.18 3.00 14.36
C ILE A 250 0.41 4.44 13.91
N ILE A 251 -0.58 5.07 13.27
CA ILE A 251 -0.47 6.46 12.82
C ILE A 251 -0.28 7.39 14.03
N GLU A 252 -1.08 7.23 15.08
CA GLU A 252 -0.95 8.01 16.31
C GLU A 252 0.44 7.84 16.95
N MET A 253 0.96 6.60 16.99
CA MET A 253 2.32 6.34 17.48
C MET A 253 3.40 7.05 16.64
N LEU A 254 3.24 7.07 15.31
CA LEU A 254 4.19 7.76 14.42
C LEU A 254 4.12 9.28 14.58
N GLN A 255 2.92 9.85 14.73
CA GLN A 255 2.75 11.28 15.02
C GLN A 255 3.39 11.67 16.35
N ALA A 256 3.12 10.90 17.41
CA ALA A 256 3.72 11.14 18.72
C ALA A 256 5.25 11.04 18.67
N ALA A 257 5.82 10.12 17.90
CA ALA A 257 7.27 10.01 17.75
C ALA A 257 7.88 11.28 17.10
N VAL A 258 7.19 11.88 16.13
CA VAL A 258 7.61 13.14 15.51
C VAL A 258 7.52 14.31 16.51
N GLU A 259 6.45 14.37 17.31
CA GLU A 259 6.25 15.43 18.31
C GLU A 259 7.26 15.37 19.47
N ASN A 260 7.64 14.17 19.92
CA ASN A 260 8.61 14.02 21.01
C ASN A 260 10.06 14.37 20.60
N GLU A 261 10.39 14.40 19.30
CA GLU A 261 11.68 14.92 18.83
C GLU A 261 11.75 16.45 18.90
N ASP A 262 10.62 17.15 18.76
CA ASP A 262 10.58 18.61 18.87
C ASP A 262 10.92 19.08 20.29
N GLU A 263 10.59 18.29 21.32
CA GLU A 263 10.90 18.63 22.72
C GLU A 263 12.33 18.27 23.16
N ASN A 264 13.03 17.37 22.44
CA ASN A 264 14.36 16.88 22.84
C ASN A 264 15.52 17.55 22.07
N ASN A 265 15.26 18.28 20.98
CA ASN A 265 16.30 18.93 20.16
C ASN A 265 16.56 20.41 20.51
N ASP A 266 16.01 20.93 21.61
CA ASP A 266 16.28 22.31 22.11
C ASP A 266 17.73 22.55 22.58
N GLU A 267 18.68 21.60 22.41
CA GLU A 267 20.05 21.68 22.96
C GLU A 267 21.23 21.49 21.97
N GLU A 268 21.07 21.31 20.65
CA GLU A 268 22.22 21.22 19.71
C GLU A 268 22.23 22.26 18.58
N ASP A 269 23.23 23.15 18.64
CA ASP A 269 23.50 24.30 17.76
C ASP A 269 23.96 23.86 16.35
N GLY A 270 23.01 23.69 15.42
CA GLY A 270 23.26 23.44 13.99
C GLY A 270 22.05 23.75 13.11
N ASP A 271 22.23 24.62 12.09
CA ASP A 271 21.27 25.04 11.03
C ASP A 271 19.76 24.72 11.26
N GLU A 272 19.21 25.25 12.36
CA GLU A 272 17.85 24.98 12.89
C GLU A 272 16.74 25.12 11.85
N ALA A 273 16.86 26.08 10.92
CA ALA A 273 15.82 26.41 9.96
C ALA A 273 15.58 25.30 8.91
N SER A 274 16.60 24.51 8.57
CA SER A 274 16.46 23.43 7.58
C SER A 274 15.85 22.17 8.20
N GLU A 275 16.18 21.92 9.46
CA GLU A 275 15.69 20.77 10.23
C GLU A 275 14.23 20.97 10.66
N GLU A 276 13.87 22.16 11.15
CA GLU A 276 12.51 22.53 11.52
C GLU A 276 11.54 22.45 10.32
N MET A 277 12.01 22.87 9.14
CA MET A 277 11.25 22.79 7.89
C MET A 277 11.01 21.34 7.44
N GLY A 278 12.00 20.46 7.61
CA GLY A 278 11.85 19.02 7.38
C GLY A 278 10.83 18.39 8.32
N LYS A 279 10.89 18.70 9.63
CA LYS A 279 9.95 18.18 10.66
C LYS A 279 8.51 18.60 10.39
N LYS A 280 8.29 19.88 10.05
CA LYS A 280 6.96 20.39 9.66
C LYS A 280 6.42 19.65 8.43
N GLN A 281 7.25 19.43 7.41
CA GLN A 281 6.83 18.72 6.19
C GLN A 281 6.39 17.29 6.48
N ILE A 282 7.06 16.59 7.41
CA ILE A 282 6.70 15.23 7.82
C ILE A 282 5.36 15.22 8.56
N ARG A 283 5.17 16.16 9.51
CA ARG A 283 3.91 16.30 10.24
C ARG A 283 2.73 16.57 9.31
N ASP A 284 2.90 17.52 8.39
CA ASP A 284 1.91 17.85 7.37
C ASP A 284 1.62 16.65 6.45
N PHE A 285 2.64 15.85 6.13
CA PHE A 285 2.49 14.63 5.33
C PHE A 285 1.61 13.58 6.02
N TYR A 286 1.89 13.28 7.30
CA TYR A 286 1.06 12.37 8.09
C TYR A 286 -0.38 12.89 8.24
N ASN A 287 -0.56 14.19 8.48
CA ASN A 287 -1.87 14.80 8.61
C ASN A 287 -2.67 14.78 7.29
N ALA A 288 -2.03 15.06 6.16
CA ALA A 288 -2.66 15.00 4.84
C ALA A 288 -3.10 13.58 4.48
N ASP A 289 -2.31 12.55 4.82
CA ASP A 289 -2.69 11.15 4.60
C ASP A 289 -3.87 10.72 5.51
N VAL A 290 -3.95 11.23 6.74
CA VAL A 290 -5.11 11.05 7.64
C VAL A 290 -6.35 11.75 7.08
N GLU A 291 -6.21 12.96 6.57
CA GLU A 291 -7.32 13.69 5.92
C GLU A 291 -7.79 12.95 4.65
N GLN A 292 -6.86 12.46 3.82
CA GLN A 292 -7.19 11.65 2.65
C GLN A 292 -7.88 10.33 3.04
N TYR A 293 -7.45 9.68 4.12
CA TYR A 293 -8.14 8.53 4.72
C TYR A 293 -9.56 8.89 5.16
N SER A 294 -9.77 10.08 5.73
CA SER A 294 -11.08 10.58 6.14
C SER A 294 -12.01 10.90 4.96
N GLU A 295 -11.47 11.43 3.86
CA GLU A 295 -12.23 11.76 2.64
C GLU A 295 -12.59 10.51 1.82
N GLN A 296 -11.66 9.55 1.67
CA GLN A 296 -11.97 8.24 1.06
C GLN A 296 -12.97 7.43 1.90
N ASN A 297 -13.08 7.71 3.20
CA ASN A 297 -14.11 7.17 4.11
C ASN A 297 -15.49 7.85 3.99
N TYR A 298 -15.71 8.80 3.09
CA TYR A 298 -17.08 9.32 2.88
C TYR A 298 -18.05 8.23 2.39
N MET A 299 -17.53 7.26 1.60
CA MET A 299 -18.29 6.06 1.22
C MET A 299 -18.41 5.04 2.37
N ASP A 300 -17.41 4.98 3.26
CA ASP A 300 -17.38 4.03 4.38
C ASP A 300 -18.29 4.47 5.55
N LYS A 301 -18.44 5.78 5.80
CA LYS A 301 -19.40 6.31 6.78
C LYS A 301 -20.84 5.96 6.41
N SER A 302 -21.20 6.11 5.13
CA SER A 302 -22.53 5.72 4.63
C SER A 302 -22.76 4.21 4.76
N VAL A 303 -21.75 3.39 4.48
CA VAL A 303 -21.84 1.93 4.62
C VAL A 303 -21.93 1.52 6.10
N LEU A 304 -21.18 2.16 6.99
CA LEU A 304 -21.19 1.91 8.42
C LEU A 304 -22.54 2.30 9.07
N ASP A 305 -23.12 3.42 8.65
CA ASP A 305 -24.45 3.84 9.11
C ASP A 305 -25.53 2.83 8.65
N ASN A 306 -25.45 2.36 7.40
CA ASN A 306 -26.33 1.29 6.91
C ASN A 306 -26.15 -0.02 7.68
N ILE A 307 -24.91 -0.38 8.05
CA ILE A 307 -24.63 -1.58 8.87
C ILE A 307 -25.25 -1.45 10.26
N LYS A 308 -25.12 -0.29 10.92
CA LYS A 308 -25.72 -0.04 12.24
C LYS A 308 -27.25 -0.10 12.20
N GLU A 309 -27.87 0.43 11.14
CA GLU A 309 -29.31 0.33 10.93
C GLU A 309 -29.76 -1.13 10.75
N LEU A 310 -29.01 -1.90 9.95
CA LEU A 310 -29.24 -3.34 9.75
C LEU A 310 -29.08 -4.14 11.05
N GLU A 311 -28.05 -3.85 11.85
CA GLU A 311 -27.83 -4.49 13.14
C GLU A 311 -28.97 -4.19 14.12
N THR A 312 -29.45 -2.95 14.14
CA THR A 312 -30.60 -2.54 14.95
C THR A 312 -31.88 -3.26 14.52
N ALA A 313 -32.13 -3.34 13.22
CA ALA A 313 -33.28 -4.05 12.66
C ALA A 313 -33.21 -5.57 12.93
N LEU A 314 -32.01 -6.16 12.85
CA LEU A 314 -31.77 -7.55 13.18
C LEU A 314 -32.03 -7.83 14.67
N HIS A 315 -31.57 -6.94 15.56
CA HIS A 315 -31.81 -7.05 16.99
C HIS A 315 -33.31 -6.97 17.32
N ASP A 316 -34.04 -6.04 16.70
CA ASP A 316 -35.49 -5.89 16.90
C ASP A 316 -36.25 -7.13 16.38
N THR A 317 -35.83 -7.67 15.23
CA THR A 317 -36.40 -8.90 14.67
C THR A 317 -36.17 -10.09 15.60
N LYS A 318 -34.98 -10.25 16.18
CA LYS A 318 -34.69 -11.31 17.17
C LYS A 318 -35.59 -11.18 18.41
N ARG A 319 -35.80 -9.96 18.92
CA ARG A 319 -36.72 -9.73 20.04
C ARG A 319 -38.16 -10.14 19.71
N LYS A 320 -38.64 -9.82 18.51
CA LYS A 320 -40.00 -10.18 18.07
C LYS A 320 -40.17 -11.69 17.91
N ILE A 321 -39.17 -12.39 17.36
CA ILE A 321 -39.18 -13.85 17.26
C ILE A 321 -39.27 -14.48 18.65
N GLN A 322 -38.45 -14.01 19.60
CA GLN A 322 -38.46 -14.53 20.96
C GLN A 322 -39.82 -14.31 21.67
N ALA A 323 -40.45 -13.15 21.46
CA ALA A 323 -41.79 -12.88 21.99
C ALA A 323 -42.86 -13.80 21.38
N LEU A 324 -42.76 -14.10 20.08
CA LEU A 324 -43.66 -15.05 19.41
C LEU A 324 -43.47 -16.48 19.92
N GLU A 325 -42.23 -16.91 20.18
CA GLU A 325 -41.93 -18.22 20.76
C GLU A 325 -42.55 -18.37 22.16
N MET A 326 -42.46 -17.33 22.99
CA MET A 326 -43.11 -17.33 24.31
C MET A 326 -44.64 -17.43 24.21
N ALA A 327 -45.27 -16.64 23.33
CA ALA A 327 -46.71 -16.68 23.13
C ALA A 327 -47.20 -18.03 22.57
N LEU A 328 -46.38 -18.69 21.75
CA LEU A 328 -46.66 -20.01 21.22
C LEU A 328 -46.65 -21.06 22.35
N GLU A 329 -45.68 -21.01 23.25
CA GLU A 329 -45.60 -21.94 24.38
C GLU A 329 -46.78 -21.73 25.35
N ASP A 330 -47.17 -20.48 25.62
CA ASP A 330 -48.37 -20.18 26.42
C ASP A 330 -49.64 -20.78 25.78
N THR A 331 -49.80 -20.59 24.45
CA THR A 331 -50.94 -21.15 23.72
C THR A 331 -50.97 -22.67 23.80
N LYS A 332 -49.80 -23.32 23.67
CA LYS A 332 -49.66 -24.77 23.80
C LYS A 332 -50.03 -25.26 25.20
N MET A 333 -49.66 -24.53 26.26
CA MET A 333 -50.09 -24.85 27.62
C MET A 333 -51.62 -24.79 27.78
N VAL A 334 -52.25 -23.75 27.23
CA VAL A 334 -53.72 -23.61 27.26
C VAL A 334 -54.40 -24.77 26.51
N LEU A 335 -53.91 -25.13 25.32
CA LEU A 335 -54.43 -26.25 24.54
C LEU A 335 -54.28 -27.59 25.28
N GLN A 336 -53.15 -27.82 25.96
CA GLN A 336 -52.96 -29.01 26.79
C GLN A 336 -53.94 -29.07 27.97
N GLY A 337 -54.22 -27.92 28.60
CA GLY A 337 -55.25 -27.79 29.65
C GLY A 337 -56.64 -28.13 29.13
N LEU A 338 -57.03 -27.55 27.99
CA LEU A 338 -58.32 -27.84 27.35
C LEU A 338 -58.45 -29.31 26.95
N ALA A 339 -57.41 -29.93 26.40
CA ALA A 339 -57.41 -31.35 26.06
C ALA A 339 -57.62 -32.27 27.26
N LYS A 340 -57.06 -31.92 28.44
CA LYS A 340 -57.31 -32.64 29.70
C LYS A 340 -58.77 -32.51 30.13
N ASN A 341 -59.34 -31.31 30.05
CA ASN A 341 -60.73 -31.05 30.41
C ASN A 341 -61.71 -31.81 29.50
N VAL A 342 -61.47 -31.83 28.18
CA VAL A 342 -62.30 -32.58 27.22
C VAL A 342 -62.24 -34.09 27.46
N LYS A 343 -61.07 -34.65 27.82
CA LYS A 343 -60.96 -36.06 28.21
C LYS A 343 -61.78 -36.39 29.47
N GLY A 344 -61.89 -35.46 30.41
CA GLY A 344 -62.71 -35.62 31.62
C GLY A 344 -64.22 -35.57 31.36
N LEU A 345 -64.66 -35.02 30.22
CA LEU A 345 -66.08 -34.92 29.85
C LEU A 345 -66.60 -36.10 29.01
N ARG A 346 -65.72 -36.99 28.53
CA ARG A 346 -66.12 -38.28 27.93
C ARG A 346 -66.34 -39.30 29.07
N ILE A 347 -67.51 -39.24 29.71
CA ILE A 347 -68.11 -40.32 30.51
C ILE A 347 -69.36 -40.79 29.78
#